data_AF-A0A7J9K4C6-F1
#
_entry.id   AF-A0A7J9K4C6-F1
#
_cell.length_a   1.000
_cell.length_b   1.000
_cell.length_c   1.000
_cell.angle_alpha   90.00
_cell.angle_beta   90.00
_cell.angle_gamma   90.00
#
_symmetry.space_group_name_H-M   'P 1'
#
loop_
_entity.id
_entity.type
_entity.pdbx_description
1 polymer ?
#
loop_
_entity_poly.entity_id
_entity_poly.type
_entity_poly.pdbx_seq_one_letter_code
_entity_poly.pdbx_strand_id
1 'polypeptide(L)'
;MFNPSVFSRLSHDVMNNSCSRPLISLTVRFISKSSSDPSQSFVVAYLKDKLGFSPESAMAADKYLLFKTPEKPDSVLEFLQKHGFSKTQIEKIIKVRPGLLYSNAEKTLLPKLQFFQSRGVSSPELIKILFYNPKVLTRSLEKKIIPCFNQLSNLLQSDYNAVKAIKRYPFLTSCPLDVYMLPNISFLRDNGVPQSNIISMFICHPRSFVVNPDTFKKIVKEVKEIGFDPLLPKFLFAVVVFRKISKPAIERKFEVYKKWGWSEKEIWEAFRLYPGVVESSEEKIAGIMDFLVNEMGFESSLLANQPFVLARSLEKRIVPRGLFAQDLLSKGLIKSFGLSALFNTSETVFVERFVNRYEDKAAELLSLYKEKMNLAVGGKYRSGYS
;
A
#
# COMPACT_ATOMS: atom_id res chain seq x y z
N MET A 1 17.94 -17.54 -26.74
CA MET A 1 16.87 -18.45 -27.20
C MET A 1 15.87 -18.61 -26.07
N PHE A 2 14.68 -18.03 -26.21
CA PHE A 2 13.59 -18.15 -25.23
C PHE A 2 12.96 -19.54 -25.36
N ASN A 3 12.71 -20.21 -24.25
CA ASN A 3 11.94 -21.46 -24.21
C ASN A 3 10.53 -21.13 -23.68
N PRO A 4 9.48 -21.11 -24.54
CA PRO A 4 8.10 -20.78 -24.14
C PRO A 4 7.47 -21.78 -23.15
N SER A 5 8.15 -22.88 -22.82
CA SER A 5 7.61 -23.98 -22.00
C SER A 5 7.68 -23.77 -20.48
N VAL A 6 8.19 -22.64 -20.00
CA VAL A 6 8.35 -22.37 -18.54
C VAL A 6 6.99 -22.21 -17.82
N PHE A 7 5.90 -22.00 -18.54
CA PHE A 7 4.58 -21.77 -17.94
C PHE A 7 3.75 -23.03 -17.66
N SER A 8 4.08 -24.18 -18.28
CA SER A 8 3.36 -25.42 -18.02
C SER A 8 4.08 -26.30 -17.01
N ARG A 9 3.98 -25.95 -15.71
CA ARG A 9 4.02 -26.89 -14.58
C ARG A 9 3.87 -26.16 -13.24
N LEU A 10 3.05 -26.78 -12.38
CA LEU A 10 2.73 -26.45 -10.98
C LEU A 10 1.65 -25.37 -10.79
N SER A 11 0.41 -25.87 -10.68
CA SER A 11 -0.74 -25.18 -10.12
C SER A 11 -0.79 -25.34 -8.59
N HIS A 12 -1.44 -24.36 -7.97
CA HIS A 12 -1.88 -24.26 -6.58
C HIS A 12 -0.80 -24.19 -5.49
N ASP A 13 -0.45 -22.96 -5.13
CA ASP A 13 -0.71 -22.43 -3.79
C ASP A 13 -0.34 -20.94 -3.72
N VAL A 14 -0.71 -20.27 -2.63
CA VAL A 14 -0.37 -18.89 -2.25
C VAL A 14 -1.45 -17.85 -2.58
N MET A 15 -2.53 -17.91 -1.81
CA MET A 15 -3.16 -16.70 -1.29
C MET A 15 -3.29 -16.85 0.24
N ASN A 16 -2.95 -15.78 0.97
CA ASN A 16 -3.11 -15.60 2.43
C ASN A 16 -2.03 -16.13 3.39
N ASN A 17 -0.77 -15.67 3.25
CA ASN A 17 0.31 -15.81 4.26
C ASN A 17 1.15 -14.53 4.47
N SER A 18 0.49 -13.36 4.58
CA SER A 18 1.14 -12.15 5.12
C SER A 18 1.00 -12.11 6.64
N CYS A 19 1.97 -11.50 7.35
CA CYS A 19 1.86 -11.22 8.79
C CYS A 19 0.59 -10.40 9.18
N SER A 20 -0.14 -9.88 8.18
CA SER A 20 -1.37 -9.11 8.30
C SER A 20 -2.65 -9.90 8.58
N ARG A 21 -2.66 -11.23 8.83
CA ARG A 21 -3.92 -11.88 9.27
C ARG A 21 -4.34 -11.29 10.63
N PRO A 22 -5.55 -10.73 10.78
CA PRO A 22 -6.20 -10.64 12.08
C PRO A 22 -6.88 -11.99 12.32
N LEU A 23 -6.10 -13.05 12.56
CA LEU A 23 -6.66 -14.34 12.95
C LEU A 23 -5.80 -14.88 14.07
N ILE A 24 -6.29 -14.74 15.30
CA ILE A 24 -6.98 -15.81 16.02
C ILE A 24 -7.45 -15.19 17.34
N SER A 25 -8.67 -15.57 17.71
CA SER A 25 -9.23 -15.55 19.07
C SER A 25 -8.15 -15.40 20.15
N LEU A 26 -8.37 -14.47 21.08
CA LEU A 26 -7.58 -14.36 22.30
C LEU A 26 -7.70 -15.68 23.09
N THR A 27 -6.79 -16.63 22.89
CA THR A 27 -6.55 -17.69 23.88
C THR A 27 -5.68 -17.08 24.97
N VAL A 28 -6.32 -16.40 25.92
CA VAL A 28 -5.70 -15.96 27.17
C VAL A 28 -6.34 -16.76 28.31
N ARG A 29 -5.49 -17.30 29.19
CA ARG A 29 -5.82 -18.26 30.25
C ARG A 29 -7.05 -17.85 31.07
N PHE A 30 -7.96 -18.81 31.22
CA PHE A 30 -9.16 -18.77 32.05
C PHE A 30 -8.81 -18.49 33.51
N ILE A 31 -9.51 -17.52 34.10
CA ILE A 31 -9.88 -17.56 35.53
C ILE A 31 -11.41 -17.55 35.52
N SER A 32 -12.01 -18.72 35.74
CA SER A 32 -13.46 -18.89 35.77
C SER A 32 -14.07 -18.04 36.88
N LYS A 33 -15.13 -17.29 36.55
CA LYS A 33 -16.00 -16.64 37.54
C LYS A 33 -17.34 -17.38 37.61
N SER A 34 -17.79 -17.63 38.83
CA SER A 34 -19.12 -18.13 39.16
C SER A 34 -20.22 -17.18 38.69
N SER A 35 -21.35 -17.76 38.32
CA SER A 35 -22.56 -17.17 37.74
C SER A 35 -23.03 -15.87 38.41
N SER A 36 -22.99 -14.78 37.64
CA SER A 36 -23.90 -13.64 37.77
C SER A 36 -24.38 -13.30 36.36
N ASP A 37 -25.66 -12.96 36.19
CA ASP A 37 -26.25 -12.65 34.89
C ASP A 37 -25.39 -11.59 34.14
N PRO A 38 -24.82 -11.92 32.95
CA PRO A 38 -24.02 -10.99 32.16
C PRO A 38 -24.77 -9.71 31.80
N SER A 39 -26.11 -9.73 31.83
CA SER A 39 -26.97 -8.57 31.59
C SER A 39 -26.83 -7.45 32.64
N GLN A 40 -26.34 -7.78 33.85
CA GLN A 40 -26.10 -6.83 34.94
C GLN A 40 -24.63 -6.41 35.10
N SER A 41 -23.74 -6.79 34.18
CA SER A 41 -22.34 -6.38 34.27
C SER A 41 -22.19 -4.87 34.03
N PHE A 42 -21.57 -4.17 34.99
CA PHE A 42 -21.16 -2.77 34.86
C PHE A 42 -20.36 -2.53 33.58
N VAL A 43 -19.47 -3.46 33.21
CA VAL A 43 -18.65 -3.34 32.00
C VAL A 43 -19.52 -3.38 30.75
N VAL A 44 -20.53 -4.26 30.70
CA VAL A 44 -21.43 -4.35 29.55
C VAL A 44 -22.21 -3.05 29.36
N ALA A 45 -22.76 -2.49 30.44
CA ALA A 45 -23.45 -1.19 30.41
C ALA A 45 -22.49 -0.07 29.95
N TYR A 46 -21.31 0.02 30.57
CA TYR A 46 -20.30 1.01 30.23
C TYR A 46 -19.88 0.97 28.75
N LEU A 47 -19.61 -0.23 28.21
CA LEU A 47 -19.20 -0.40 26.81
C LEU A 47 -20.33 -0.02 25.83
N LYS A 48 -21.58 -0.32 26.16
CA LYS A 48 -22.73 0.04 25.34
C LYS A 48 -22.94 1.56 25.35
N ASP A 49 -23.08 2.13 26.54
CA ASP A 49 -23.56 3.50 26.70
C ASP A 49 -22.48 4.53 26.34
N LYS A 50 -21.22 4.26 26.69
CA LYS A 50 -20.12 5.22 26.49
C LYS A 50 -19.32 4.99 25.20
N LEU A 51 -19.25 3.75 24.73
CA LEU A 51 -18.39 3.36 23.60
C LEU A 51 -19.14 2.74 22.41
N GLY A 52 -20.48 2.70 22.49
CA GLY A 52 -21.35 2.29 21.38
C GLY A 52 -21.11 0.85 20.91
N PHE A 53 -20.83 -0.07 21.84
CA PHE A 53 -20.77 -1.50 21.53
C PHE A 53 -22.18 -2.06 21.30
N SER A 54 -22.30 -3.05 20.40
CA SER A 54 -23.52 -3.86 20.35
C SER A 54 -23.63 -4.70 21.64
N PRO A 55 -24.84 -5.10 22.06
CA PRO A 55 -25.03 -5.97 23.22
C PRO A 55 -24.14 -7.23 23.17
N GLU A 56 -24.07 -7.89 22.02
CA GLU A 56 -23.29 -9.12 21.81
C GLU A 56 -21.79 -8.86 21.93
N SER A 57 -21.32 -7.76 21.34
CA SER A 57 -19.90 -7.38 21.38
C SER A 57 -19.47 -6.97 22.80
N ALA A 58 -20.34 -6.27 23.53
CA ALA A 58 -20.10 -5.87 24.91
C ALA A 58 -20.03 -7.11 25.83
N MET A 59 -20.96 -8.05 25.69
CA MET A 59 -20.95 -9.33 26.43
C MET A 59 -19.72 -10.19 26.11
N ALA A 60 -19.27 -10.19 24.85
CA ALA A 60 -18.05 -10.89 24.48
C ALA A 60 -16.79 -10.26 25.10
N ALA A 61 -16.73 -8.92 25.14
CA ALA A 61 -15.60 -8.19 25.73
C ALA A 61 -15.56 -8.27 27.26
N ASP A 62 -16.73 -8.29 27.91
CA ASP A 62 -16.89 -8.40 29.37
C ASP A 62 -16.12 -9.59 29.97
N LYS A 63 -16.12 -10.73 29.27
CA LYS A 63 -15.37 -11.94 29.67
C LYS A 63 -13.87 -11.69 29.89
N TYR A 64 -13.32 -10.63 29.30
CA TYR A 64 -11.90 -10.30 29.32
C TYR A 64 -11.60 -8.99 30.07
N LEU A 65 -12.62 -8.31 30.60
CA LEU A 65 -12.51 -7.02 31.25
C LEU A 65 -12.96 -7.13 32.71
N LEU A 66 -12.10 -6.72 33.64
CA LEU A 66 -12.30 -6.95 35.07
C LEU A 66 -12.41 -5.65 35.88
N PHE A 67 -12.73 -4.52 35.24
CA PHE A 67 -12.92 -3.26 35.98
C PHE A 67 -14.36 -3.16 36.51
N LYS A 68 -14.49 -2.61 37.72
CA LYS A 68 -15.78 -2.43 38.40
C LYS A 68 -16.28 -0.98 38.39
N THR A 69 -15.42 -0.06 37.99
CA THR A 69 -15.63 1.38 38.13
C THR A 69 -15.08 2.10 36.88
N PRO A 70 -15.60 3.30 36.56
CA PRO A 70 -15.29 3.98 35.30
C PRO A 70 -13.95 4.73 35.32
N GLU A 71 -13.33 4.99 36.48
CA GLU A 71 -12.22 5.97 36.58
C GLU A 71 -11.01 5.56 35.74
N LYS A 72 -10.67 4.28 35.72
CA LYS A 72 -9.53 3.77 34.94
C LYS A 72 -9.82 3.73 33.43
N PRO A 73 -10.95 3.16 32.97
CA PRO A 73 -11.41 3.34 31.60
C PRO A 73 -11.44 4.79 31.14
N ASP A 74 -12.02 5.69 31.94
CA ASP A 74 -12.19 7.12 31.63
C ASP A 74 -10.85 7.82 31.50
N SER A 75 -9.92 7.56 32.42
CA SER A 75 -8.56 8.07 32.35
C SER A 75 -7.85 7.68 31.03
N VAL A 76 -8.07 6.45 30.53
CA VAL A 76 -7.51 6.03 29.24
C VAL A 76 -8.17 6.77 28.07
N LEU A 77 -9.50 6.96 28.11
CA LEU A 77 -10.22 7.68 27.05
C LEU A 77 -9.80 9.15 27.01
N GLU A 78 -9.75 9.82 28.16
CA GLU A 78 -9.28 11.21 28.31
C GLU A 78 -7.83 11.36 27.85
N PHE A 79 -6.96 10.42 28.22
CA PHE A 79 -5.57 10.41 27.76
C PHE A 79 -5.48 10.37 26.23
N LEU A 80 -6.23 9.48 25.58
CA LEU A 80 -6.23 9.39 24.12
C LEU A 80 -6.78 10.67 23.48
N GLN A 81 -7.85 11.25 24.03
CA GLN A 81 -8.39 12.53 23.55
C GLN A 81 -7.38 13.66 23.69
N LYS A 82 -6.72 13.78 24.84
CA LYS A 82 -5.65 14.76 25.12
C LYS A 82 -4.48 14.65 24.13
N HIS A 83 -4.20 13.45 23.62
CA HIS A 83 -3.16 13.21 22.62
C HIS A 83 -3.67 13.28 21.17
N GLY A 84 -4.86 13.84 20.96
CA GLY A 84 -5.38 14.20 19.63
C GLY A 84 -6.17 13.11 18.91
N PHE A 85 -6.49 11.98 19.56
CA PHE A 85 -7.36 10.97 18.97
C PHE A 85 -8.81 11.47 18.98
N SER A 86 -9.52 11.34 17.86
CA SER A 86 -10.95 11.65 17.81
C SER A 86 -11.76 10.60 18.59
N LYS A 87 -12.95 10.98 19.06
CA LYS A 87 -13.89 10.05 19.73
C LYS A 87 -14.12 8.78 18.90
N THR A 88 -14.36 8.93 17.59
CA THR A 88 -14.58 7.82 16.67
C THR A 88 -13.36 6.93 16.46
N GLN A 89 -12.14 7.49 16.49
CA GLN A 89 -10.91 6.71 16.45
C GLN A 89 -10.73 5.89 17.73
N ILE A 90 -10.98 6.51 18.88
CA ILE A 90 -10.90 5.87 20.20
C ILE A 90 -11.87 4.69 20.28
N GLU A 91 -13.15 4.91 19.94
CA GLU A 91 -14.16 3.84 19.92
C GLU A 91 -13.71 2.64 19.08
N LYS A 92 -13.18 2.88 17.87
CA LYS A 92 -12.66 1.81 17.00
C LYS A 92 -11.45 1.09 17.60
N ILE A 93 -10.50 1.83 18.17
CA ILE A 93 -9.33 1.27 18.84
C ILE A 93 -9.75 0.37 20.01
N ILE A 94 -10.66 0.85 20.86
CA ILE A 94 -11.14 0.10 22.03
C ILE A 94 -11.96 -1.12 21.61
N LYS A 95 -12.78 -1.03 20.55
CA LYS A 95 -13.47 -2.20 19.96
C LYS A 95 -12.51 -3.29 19.53
N VAL A 96 -11.36 -2.92 18.94
CA VAL A 96 -10.33 -3.88 18.54
C VAL A 96 -9.50 -4.37 19.73
N ARG A 97 -9.30 -3.53 20.76
CA ARG A 97 -8.48 -3.81 21.94
C ARG A 97 -9.14 -3.35 23.24
N PRO A 98 -10.19 -4.03 23.72
CA PRO A 98 -10.90 -3.59 24.92
C PRO A 98 -10.00 -3.55 26.17
N GLY A 99 -9.03 -4.47 26.26
CA GLY A 99 -8.06 -4.52 27.36
C GLY A 99 -7.21 -3.25 27.55
N LEU A 100 -7.20 -2.32 26.58
CA LEU A 100 -6.58 -1.00 26.77
C LEU A 100 -7.21 -0.21 27.91
N LEU A 101 -8.51 -0.41 28.19
CA LEU A 101 -9.22 0.22 29.30
C LEU A 101 -8.62 -0.13 30.68
N TYR A 102 -7.80 -1.18 30.77
CA TYR A 102 -7.08 -1.55 31.99
C TYR A 102 -5.63 -0.99 32.03
N SER A 103 -5.20 -0.24 31.02
CA SER A 103 -3.85 0.32 31.00
C SER A 103 -3.72 1.49 31.98
N ASN A 104 -2.52 1.71 32.51
CA ASN A 104 -2.20 2.97 33.17
C ASN A 104 -1.71 3.94 32.10
N ALA A 105 -2.51 4.97 31.81
CA ALA A 105 -2.25 5.92 30.73
C ALA A 105 -0.83 6.52 30.78
N GLU A 106 -0.46 7.09 31.93
CA GLU A 106 0.82 7.77 32.13
C GLU A 106 2.02 6.81 32.18
N LYS A 107 1.89 5.66 32.85
CA LYS A 107 3.01 4.72 33.05
C LYS A 107 3.21 3.75 31.88
N THR A 108 2.18 3.49 31.08
CA THR A 108 2.26 2.47 30.02
C THR A 108 1.99 3.00 28.62
N LEU A 109 1.09 3.96 28.42
CA LEU A 109 0.75 4.46 27.09
C LEU A 109 1.65 5.63 26.69
N LEU A 110 1.84 6.60 27.58
CA LEU A 110 2.66 7.78 27.32
C LEU A 110 4.09 7.45 26.86
N PRO A 111 4.84 6.53 27.49
CA PRO A 111 6.21 6.24 27.05
C PRO A 111 6.27 5.68 25.63
N LYS A 112 5.21 4.98 25.17
CA LYS A 112 5.13 4.48 23.79
C LYS A 112 4.96 5.63 22.81
N LEU A 113 4.13 6.62 23.14
CA LEU A 113 3.92 7.78 22.27
C LEU A 113 5.20 8.61 22.17
N GLN A 114 5.81 8.89 23.32
CA GLN A 114 7.07 9.63 23.42
C GLN A 114 8.19 8.94 22.64
N PHE A 115 8.29 7.62 22.69
CA PHE A 115 9.28 6.87 21.90
C PHE A 115 9.12 7.13 20.39
N PHE A 116 7.91 7.04 19.83
CA PHE A 116 7.74 7.30 18.40
C PHE A 116 8.00 8.77 18.05
N GLN A 117 7.60 9.70 18.91
CA GLN A 117 7.88 11.13 18.74
C GLN A 117 9.38 11.43 18.76
N SER A 118 10.13 10.81 19.68
CA SER A 118 11.59 10.96 19.75
C SER A 118 12.31 10.36 18.54
N ARG A 119 11.64 9.50 17.77
CA ARG A 119 12.13 8.96 16.48
C ARG A 119 11.67 9.76 15.26
N GLY A 120 11.04 10.93 15.47
CA GLY A 120 10.63 11.83 14.41
C GLY A 120 9.24 11.56 13.82
N VAL A 121 8.39 10.77 14.49
CA VAL A 121 6.99 10.60 14.08
C VAL A 121 6.16 11.78 14.62
N SER A 122 5.52 12.54 13.74
CA SER A 122 4.62 13.62 14.18
C SER A 122 3.35 13.07 14.84
N SER A 123 2.70 13.85 15.70
CA SER A 123 1.47 13.41 16.39
C SER A 123 0.35 12.95 15.44
N PRO A 124 0.02 13.65 14.34
CA PRO A 124 -1.00 13.18 13.39
C PRO A 124 -0.64 11.85 12.71
N GLU A 125 0.64 11.64 12.38
CA GLU A 125 1.12 10.40 11.79
C GLU A 125 1.09 9.25 12.79
N LEU A 126 1.45 9.52 14.04
CA LEU A 126 1.42 8.54 15.12
C LEU A 126 0.00 8.06 15.39
N ILE A 127 -0.98 8.98 15.45
CA ILE A 127 -2.40 8.65 15.57
C ILE A 127 -2.81 7.71 14.43
N LYS A 128 -2.42 8.02 13.18
CA LYS A 128 -2.71 7.17 12.02
C LYS A 128 -2.08 5.78 12.15
N ILE A 129 -0.81 5.69 12.54
CA ILE A 129 -0.10 4.41 12.76
C ILE A 129 -0.82 3.57 13.82
N LEU A 130 -1.17 4.16 14.96
CA LEU A 130 -1.79 3.47 16.09
C LEU A 130 -3.25 3.11 15.81
N PHE A 131 -3.95 3.91 15.02
CA PHE A 131 -5.30 3.60 14.56
C PHE A 131 -5.31 2.35 13.66
N TYR A 132 -4.39 2.24 12.70
CA TYR A 132 -4.29 1.06 11.83
C TYR A 132 -3.67 -0.16 12.52
N ASN A 133 -2.82 0.04 13.52
CA ASN A 133 -2.25 -1.06 14.31
C ASN A 133 -2.33 -0.81 15.84
N PRO A 134 -3.52 -0.96 16.46
CA PRO A 134 -3.71 -0.74 17.89
C PRO A 134 -2.92 -1.71 18.78
N LYS A 135 -2.42 -2.82 18.21
CA LYS A 135 -1.63 -3.83 18.93
C LYS A 135 -0.40 -3.20 19.60
N VAL A 136 0.17 -2.15 19.00
CA VAL A 136 1.31 -1.41 19.55
C VAL A 136 1.03 -0.93 20.98
N LEU A 137 -0.17 -0.41 21.26
CA LEU A 137 -0.53 0.11 22.58
C LEU A 137 -0.55 -0.97 23.67
N THR A 138 -0.77 -2.22 23.29
CA THR A 138 -0.80 -3.38 24.19
C THR A 138 0.53 -4.13 24.32
N ARG A 139 1.55 -3.80 23.51
CA ARG A 139 2.86 -4.49 23.56
C ARG A 139 3.81 -3.82 24.54
N SER A 140 4.77 -4.59 25.06
CA SER A 140 5.87 -4.04 25.84
C SER A 140 6.73 -3.11 24.99
N LEU A 141 6.99 -1.90 25.49
CA LEU A 141 7.88 -0.93 24.86
C LEU A 141 9.30 -1.51 24.74
N GLU A 142 9.89 -1.84 25.90
CA GLU A 142 11.26 -2.36 26.01
C GLU A 142 11.48 -3.70 25.32
N LYS A 143 10.58 -4.66 25.51
CA LYS A 143 10.81 -6.04 25.05
C LYS A 143 10.39 -6.29 23.61
N LYS A 144 9.61 -5.39 22.99
CA LYS A 144 9.01 -5.64 21.66
C LYS A 144 9.09 -4.44 20.73
N ILE A 145 8.67 -3.25 21.14
CA ILE A 145 8.58 -2.10 20.23
C ILE A 145 9.97 -1.54 19.90
N ILE A 146 10.79 -1.25 20.92
CA ILE A 146 12.15 -0.70 20.72
C ILE A 146 13.03 -1.66 19.91
N PRO A 147 13.12 -2.97 20.24
CA PRO A 147 13.92 -3.90 19.45
C PRO A 147 13.47 -4.01 18.00
N CYS A 148 12.15 -4.07 17.76
CA CYS A 148 11.59 -4.14 16.42
C CYS A 148 11.91 -2.88 15.60
N PHE A 149 11.79 -1.69 16.21
CA PHE A 149 12.15 -0.44 15.55
C PHE A 149 13.65 -0.39 15.24
N ASN A 150 14.51 -0.75 16.19
CA ASN A 150 15.97 -0.75 15.99
C ASN A 150 16.38 -1.72 14.88
N GLN A 151 15.75 -2.90 14.78
CA GLN A 151 15.98 -3.82 13.66
C GLN A 151 15.62 -3.21 12.30
N LEU A 152 14.49 -2.48 12.22
CA LEU A 152 14.10 -1.77 11.00
C LEU A 152 15.07 -0.64 10.66
N SER A 153 15.43 0.17 11.66
CA SER A 153 16.38 1.28 11.49
C SER A 153 17.75 0.78 11.03
N ASN A 154 18.27 -0.29 11.63
CA ASN A 154 19.53 -0.89 11.22
C ASN A 154 19.49 -1.43 9.78
N LEU A 155 18.40 -2.11 9.39
CA LEU A 155 18.23 -2.61 8.02
C LEU A 155 18.21 -1.45 7.01
N LEU A 156 17.47 -0.40 7.33
CA LEU A 156 17.22 0.76 6.47
C LEU A 156 18.24 1.88 6.64
N GLN A 157 19.23 1.65 7.50
CA GLN A 157 20.35 2.54 7.84
C GLN A 157 19.90 3.94 8.28
N SER A 158 18.67 4.08 8.79
CA SER A 158 18.08 5.38 9.13
C SER A 158 16.74 5.25 9.87
N ASP A 159 16.61 5.98 10.99
CA ASP A 159 15.34 6.14 11.72
C ASP A 159 14.26 6.77 10.81
N TYR A 160 14.65 7.75 9.99
CA TYR A 160 13.75 8.39 9.02
C TYR A 160 13.17 7.38 8.02
N ASN A 161 14.01 6.49 7.47
CA ASN A 161 13.55 5.45 6.56
C ASN A 161 12.68 4.40 7.26
N ALA A 162 13.01 4.04 8.52
CA ALA A 162 12.19 3.15 9.33
C ALA A 162 10.80 3.74 9.59
N VAL A 163 10.72 5.02 9.96
CA VAL A 163 9.46 5.75 10.11
C VAL A 163 8.68 5.77 8.79
N LYS A 164 9.35 6.04 7.66
CA LYS A 164 8.70 6.03 6.34
C LYS A 164 8.11 4.67 5.98
N ALA A 165 8.82 3.57 6.27
CA ALA A 165 8.33 2.22 6.08
C ALA A 165 7.14 1.88 7.01
N ILE A 166 7.23 2.24 8.30
CA ILE A 166 6.15 2.04 9.29
C ILE A 166 4.90 2.82 8.90
N LYS A 167 5.02 4.08 8.47
CA LYS A 167 3.89 4.89 7.98
C LYS A 167 3.16 4.21 6.82
N ARG A 168 3.92 3.56 5.94
CA ARG A 168 3.36 2.86 4.78
C ARG A 168 2.77 1.50 5.14
N TYR A 169 3.28 0.82 6.17
CA TYR A 169 2.73 -0.43 6.68
C TYR A 169 2.85 -0.51 8.23
N PRO A 170 1.85 0.05 8.96
CA PRO A 170 1.89 0.16 10.43
C PRO A 170 2.06 -1.16 11.19
N PHE A 171 1.73 -2.29 10.57
CA PHE A 171 1.88 -3.62 11.16
C PHE A 171 3.33 -4.04 11.37
N LEU A 172 4.31 -3.39 10.73
CA LEU A 172 5.74 -3.64 10.90
C LEU A 172 6.16 -3.63 12.38
N THR A 173 5.66 -2.67 13.15
CA THR A 173 6.00 -2.47 14.59
C THR A 173 5.57 -3.62 15.49
N SER A 174 4.78 -4.57 14.97
CA SER A 174 4.28 -5.72 15.72
C SER A 174 4.66 -7.06 15.09
N CYS A 175 5.40 -7.03 13.98
CA CYS A 175 5.80 -8.22 13.25
C CYS A 175 7.02 -8.89 13.91
N PRO A 176 7.07 -10.24 13.98
CA PRO A 176 8.31 -10.99 14.23
C PRO A 176 9.24 -10.88 13.02
N LEU A 177 10.05 -9.81 12.99
CA LEU A 177 10.92 -9.51 11.84
C LEU A 177 12.02 -10.57 11.64
N ASP A 178 12.46 -11.19 12.72
CA ASP A 178 13.39 -12.32 12.76
C ASP A 178 12.85 -13.56 12.04
N VAL A 179 11.54 -13.81 12.12
CA VAL A 179 10.91 -14.99 11.48
C VAL A 179 10.59 -14.75 10.01
N TYR A 180 10.16 -13.54 9.66
CA TYR A 180 9.66 -13.24 8.31
C TYR A 180 10.61 -12.37 7.49
N MET A 181 11.03 -11.25 8.02
CA MET A 181 11.79 -10.25 7.26
C MET A 181 13.24 -10.66 7.06
N LEU A 182 13.98 -10.96 8.14
CA LEU A 182 15.42 -11.21 8.07
C LEU A 182 15.78 -12.39 7.15
N PRO A 183 15.05 -13.53 7.15
CA PRO A 183 15.32 -14.63 6.22
C PRO A 183 15.11 -14.23 4.76
N ASN A 184 14.09 -13.40 4.48
CA ASN A 184 13.83 -12.90 3.13
C ASN A 184 14.93 -11.95 2.66
N ILE A 185 15.39 -11.05 3.53
CA ILE A 185 16.48 -10.12 3.24
C ILE A 185 17.79 -10.88 3.01
N SER A 186 18.11 -11.88 3.85
CA SER A 186 19.28 -12.74 3.66
C SER A 186 19.23 -13.43 2.30
N PHE A 187 18.11 -14.05 1.97
CA PHE A 187 17.95 -14.76 0.72
C PHE A 187 18.14 -13.85 -0.51
N LEU A 188 17.68 -12.59 -0.46
CA LEU A 188 17.94 -11.63 -1.53
C LEU A 188 19.42 -11.32 -1.69
N ARG A 189 20.14 -11.12 -0.57
CA ARG A 189 21.60 -10.88 -0.59
C ARG A 189 22.34 -12.08 -1.15
N ASP A 190 21.97 -13.28 -0.72
CA ASP A 190 22.55 -14.54 -1.21
C ASP A 190 22.29 -14.75 -2.71
N ASN A 191 21.26 -14.11 -3.26
CA ASN A 191 20.95 -14.10 -4.69
C ASN A 191 21.53 -12.89 -5.44
N GLY A 192 22.46 -12.15 -4.83
CA GLY A 192 23.19 -11.06 -5.45
C GLY A 192 22.45 -9.74 -5.52
N VAL A 193 21.31 -9.58 -4.82
CA VAL A 193 20.55 -8.33 -4.86
C VAL A 193 21.29 -7.23 -4.04
N PRO A 194 21.60 -6.07 -4.64
CA PRO A 194 22.29 -4.99 -3.93
C PRO A 194 21.52 -4.48 -2.72
N GLN A 195 22.23 -4.20 -1.62
CA GLN A 195 21.64 -3.69 -0.38
C GLN A 195 20.84 -2.40 -0.59
N SER A 196 21.32 -1.49 -1.45
CA SER A 196 20.62 -0.25 -1.81
C SER A 196 19.26 -0.50 -2.47
N ASN A 197 19.17 -1.49 -3.37
CA ASN A 197 17.92 -1.90 -4.01
C ASN A 197 16.94 -2.48 -2.98
N ILE A 198 17.44 -3.31 -2.05
CA ILE A 198 16.64 -3.87 -0.96
C ILE A 198 16.05 -2.75 -0.09
N ILE A 199 16.88 -1.81 0.37
CA ILE A 199 16.43 -0.67 1.20
C ILE A 199 15.37 0.16 0.46
N SER A 200 15.67 0.56 -0.77
CA SER A 200 14.76 1.37 -1.59
C SER A 200 13.40 0.69 -1.79
N MET A 201 13.42 -0.60 -2.14
CA MET A 201 12.19 -1.36 -2.37
C MET A 201 11.43 -1.63 -1.06
N PHE A 202 12.12 -1.90 0.05
CA PHE A 202 11.48 -2.13 1.35
C PHE A 202 10.75 -0.88 1.83
N ILE A 203 11.33 0.31 1.68
CA ILE A 203 10.68 1.57 2.05
C ILE A 203 9.37 1.76 1.25
N CYS A 204 9.38 1.42 -0.04
CA CYS A 204 8.24 1.59 -0.93
C CYS A 204 7.18 0.46 -0.82
N HIS A 205 7.59 -0.76 -0.46
CA HIS A 205 6.73 -1.95 -0.44
C HIS A 205 7.01 -2.88 0.76
N PRO A 206 6.98 -2.37 2.00
CA PRO A 206 7.43 -3.13 3.18
C PRO A 206 6.65 -4.44 3.37
N ARG A 207 5.34 -4.44 3.08
CA ARG A 207 4.48 -5.64 3.18
C ARG A 207 4.98 -6.81 2.32
N SER A 208 5.66 -6.56 1.21
CA SER A 208 6.13 -7.62 0.31
C SER A 208 7.32 -8.40 0.86
N PHE A 209 8.05 -7.85 1.83
CA PHE A 209 9.22 -8.49 2.46
C PHE A 209 8.89 -9.24 3.74
N VAL A 210 7.66 -9.07 4.26
CA VAL A 210 7.23 -9.57 5.57
C VAL A 210 6.19 -10.68 5.38
N VAL A 211 6.64 -11.74 4.72
CA VAL A 211 5.84 -12.91 4.35
C VAL A 211 6.60 -14.19 4.64
N ASN A 212 5.93 -15.33 4.60
CA ASN A 212 6.54 -16.64 4.81
C ASN A 212 7.80 -16.81 3.92
N PRO A 213 8.96 -17.21 4.50
CA PRO A 213 10.21 -17.31 3.75
C PRO A 213 10.20 -18.30 2.59
N ASP A 214 9.51 -19.44 2.71
CA ASP A 214 9.49 -20.44 1.64
C ASP A 214 8.72 -19.95 0.42
N THR A 215 7.58 -19.27 0.65
CA THR A 215 6.85 -18.59 -0.41
C THR A 215 7.71 -17.50 -1.08
N PHE A 216 8.39 -16.68 -0.28
CA PHE A 216 9.22 -15.60 -0.80
C PHE A 216 10.37 -16.13 -1.67
N LYS A 217 11.05 -17.18 -1.21
CA LYS A 217 12.13 -17.86 -1.95
C LYS A 217 11.66 -18.40 -3.29
N LYS A 218 10.47 -19.01 -3.35
CA LYS A 218 9.87 -19.49 -4.61
C LYS A 218 9.70 -18.35 -5.62
N ILE A 219 9.12 -17.23 -5.20
CA ILE A 219 8.93 -16.05 -6.05
C ILE A 219 10.27 -15.50 -6.57
N VAL A 220 11.27 -15.37 -5.69
CA VAL A 220 12.59 -14.85 -6.08
C VAL A 220 13.27 -15.75 -7.12
N LYS A 221 13.13 -17.07 -6.99
CA LYS A 221 13.63 -18.03 -7.99
C LYS A 221 12.89 -17.91 -9.31
N GLU A 222 11.56 -17.86 -9.29
CA GLU A 222 10.73 -17.70 -10.49
C GLU A 222 11.06 -16.40 -11.25
N VAL A 223 11.20 -15.27 -10.54
CA VAL A 223 11.58 -13.99 -11.17
C VAL A 223 12.98 -14.07 -11.81
N LYS A 224 13.90 -14.82 -11.22
CA LYS A 224 15.23 -15.07 -11.79
C LYS A 224 15.15 -15.94 -13.04
N GLU A 225 14.33 -16.98 -13.03
CA GLU A 225 14.08 -17.87 -14.18
C GLU A 225 13.44 -17.14 -15.36
N ILE A 226 12.57 -16.15 -15.10
CA ILE A 226 11.99 -15.26 -16.13
C ILE A 226 13.04 -14.34 -16.79
N GLY A 227 14.23 -14.24 -16.19
CA GLY A 227 15.38 -13.51 -16.75
C GLY A 227 15.53 -12.08 -16.24
N PHE A 228 14.99 -11.76 -15.06
CA PHE A 228 15.34 -10.50 -14.40
C PHE A 228 16.72 -10.59 -13.76
N ASP A 229 17.56 -9.57 -14.00
CA ASP A 229 18.88 -9.44 -13.38
C ASP A 229 18.76 -8.95 -11.92
N PRO A 230 19.20 -9.74 -10.92
CA PRO A 230 19.18 -9.37 -9.50
C PRO A 230 19.88 -8.05 -9.15
N LEU A 231 20.83 -7.61 -9.99
CA LEU A 231 21.57 -6.36 -9.79
C LEU A 231 20.71 -5.12 -10.07
N LEU A 232 19.64 -5.27 -10.86
CA LEU A 232 18.82 -4.15 -11.31
C LEU A 232 17.57 -3.96 -10.41
N PRO A 233 17.14 -2.71 -10.13
CA PRO A 233 15.97 -2.46 -9.28
C PRO A 233 14.67 -3.13 -9.74
N LYS A 234 14.53 -3.33 -11.06
CA LYS A 234 13.37 -4.00 -11.67
C LYS A 234 13.19 -5.45 -11.24
N PHE A 235 14.26 -6.15 -10.82
CA PHE A 235 14.16 -7.49 -10.25
C PHE A 235 13.29 -7.51 -8.99
N LEU A 236 13.60 -6.64 -8.03
CA LEU A 236 12.81 -6.54 -6.81
C LEU A 236 11.40 -6.01 -7.08
N PHE A 237 11.24 -5.15 -8.08
CA PHE A 237 9.90 -4.70 -8.46
C PHE A 237 9.05 -5.86 -9.01
N ALA A 238 9.63 -6.73 -9.84
CA ALA A 238 8.98 -7.95 -10.28
C ALA A 238 8.63 -8.87 -9.09
N VAL A 239 9.56 -9.11 -8.15
CA VAL A 239 9.27 -9.87 -6.91
C VAL A 239 8.07 -9.27 -6.16
N VAL A 240 8.00 -7.94 -6.04
CA VAL A 240 6.87 -7.23 -5.43
C VAL A 240 5.57 -7.46 -6.20
N VAL A 241 5.59 -7.44 -7.53
CA VAL A 241 4.43 -7.70 -8.39
C VAL A 241 3.90 -9.12 -8.20
N PHE A 242 4.78 -10.13 -8.29
CA PHE A 242 4.41 -11.54 -8.06
C PHE A 242 3.90 -11.80 -6.63
N ARG A 243 4.34 -11.00 -5.65
CA ARG A 243 3.79 -11.05 -4.28
C ARG A 243 2.39 -10.46 -4.18
N LYS A 244 2.06 -9.45 -4.98
CA LYS A 244 0.79 -8.74 -4.92
C LYS A 244 -0.29 -9.39 -5.79
N ILE A 245 0.09 -9.96 -6.92
CA ILE A 245 -0.82 -10.37 -7.99
C ILE A 245 -0.53 -11.84 -8.30
N SER A 246 -1.58 -12.66 -8.28
CA SER A 246 -1.45 -14.08 -8.60
C SER A 246 -1.11 -14.28 -10.08
N LYS A 247 -0.41 -15.36 -10.38
CA LYS A 247 -0.05 -15.74 -11.75
C LYS A 247 -1.26 -15.78 -12.71
N PRO A 248 -2.42 -16.38 -12.36
CA PRO A 248 -3.61 -16.32 -13.22
C PRO A 248 -4.12 -14.89 -13.45
N ALA A 249 -3.94 -13.97 -12.50
CA ALA A 249 -4.33 -12.58 -12.68
C ALA A 249 -3.33 -11.80 -13.55
N ILE A 250 -2.05 -12.19 -13.57
CA ILE A 250 -1.07 -11.68 -14.54
C ILE A 250 -1.42 -12.17 -15.94
N GLU A 251 -1.73 -13.46 -16.09
CA GLU A 251 -2.11 -14.07 -17.37
C GLU A 251 -3.36 -13.42 -17.98
N ARG A 252 -4.42 -13.16 -17.20
CA ARG A 252 -5.58 -12.42 -17.71
C ARG A 252 -5.23 -11.03 -18.23
N LYS A 253 -4.30 -10.32 -17.59
CA LYS A 253 -3.84 -9.00 -18.08
C LYS A 253 -3.03 -9.13 -19.37
N PHE A 254 -2.28 -10.21 -19.53
CA PHE A 254 -1.61 -10.52 -20.79
C PHE A 254 -2.62 -10.79 -21.91
N GLU A 255 -3.73 -11.48 -21.63
CA GLU A 255 -4.81 -11.66 -22.61
C GLU A 255 -5.45 -10.33 -23.03
N VAL A 256 -5.52 -9.33 -22.15
CA VAL A 256 -5.93 -7.97 -22.54
C VAL A 256 -4.96 -7.40 -23.56
N TYR A 257 -3.64 -7.46 -23.31
CA TYR A 257 -2.64 -6.94 -24.25
C TYR A 257 -2.65 -7.67 -25.61
N LYS A 258 -2.89 -8.98 -25.62
CA LYS A 258 -3.05 -9.76 -26.86
C LYS A 258 -4.23 -9.27 -27.71
N LYS A 259 -5.35 -8.89 -27.09
CA LYS A 259 -6.50 -8.29 -27.81
C LYS A 259 -6.16 -6.96 -28.49
N TRP A 260 -5.11 -6.27 -28.01
CA TRP A 260 -4.58 -5.06 -28.61
C TRP A 260 -3.40 -5.33 -29.57
N GLY A 261 -3.21 -6.58 -29.99
CA GLY A 261 -2.25 -6.97 -31.00
C GLY A 261 -0.83 -7.20 -30.49
N TRP A 262 -0.57 -7.17 -29.17
CA TRP A 262 0.76 -7.51 -28.66
C TRP A 262 1.02 -9.01 -28.77
N SER A 263 2.15 -9.37 -29.37
CA SER A 263 2.67 -10.72 -29.33
C SER A 263 3.09 -11.11 -27.91
N GLU A 264 3.18 -12.41 -27.64
CA GLU A 264 3.67 -12.91 -26.34
C GLU A 264 5.08 -12.37 -26.04
N LYS A 265 5.93 -12.24 -27.06
CA LYS A 265 7.27 -11.67 -26.94
C LYS A 265 7.21 -10.21 -26.47
N GLU A 266 6.40 -9.37 -27.11
CA GLU A 266 6.25 -7.96 -26.76
C GLU A 266 5.71 -7.78 -25.34
N ILE A 267 4.74 -8.59 -24.93
CA ILE A 267 4.19 -8.56 -23.56
C ILE A 267 5.29 -8.84 -22.54
N TRP A 268 6.11 -9.87 -22.78
CA TRP A 268 7.21 -10.23 -21.90
C TRP A 268 8.32 -9.17 -21.89
N GLU A 269 8.61 -8.54 -23.03
CA GLU A 269 9.55 -7.43 -23.12
C GLU A 269 9.04 -6.21 -22.36
N ALA A 270 7.77 -5.84 -22.53
CA ALA A 270 7.11 -4.77 -21.77
C ALA A 270 7.14 -5.04 -20.26
N PHE A 271 6.83 -6.27 -19.83
CA PHE A 271 6.88 -6.67 -18.42
C PHE A 271 8.31 -6.60 -17.85
N ARG A 272 9.33 -6.99 -18.63
CA ARG A 272 10.74 -6.87 -18.22
C ARG A 272 11.24 -5.44 -18.20
N LEU A 273 10.72 -4.56 -19.06
CA LEU A 273 11.01 -3.13 -19.02
C LEU A 273 10.36 -2.48 -17.78
N TYR A 274 9.12 -2.86 -17.49
CA TYR A 274 8.36 -2.32 -16.37
C TYR A 274 7.34 -3.34 -15.81
N PRO A 275 7.66 -4.04 -14.71
CA PRO A 275 6.76 -5.01 -14.10
C PRO A 275 5.39 -4.45 -13.70
N GLY A 276 5.32 -3.13 -13.44
CA GLY A 276 4.08 -2.45 -13.10
C GLY A 276 3.05 -2.39 -14.23
N VAL A 277 3.39 -2.84 -15.45
CA VAL A 277 2.46 -2.96 -16.58
C VAL A 277 1.27 -3.88 -16.27
N VAL A 278 1.38 -4.74 -15.27
CA VAL A 278 0.27 -5.58 -14.79
C VAL A 278 -0.31 -5.12 -13.46
N GLU A 279 0.05 -3.96 -12.90
CA GLU A 279 -0.53 -3.50 -11.62
C GLU A 279 -1.94 -2.90 -11.77
N SER A 280 -2.29 -2.36 -12.94
CA SER A 280 -3.63 -1.84 -13.26
C SER A 280 -4.66 -2.98 -13.43
N SER A 281 -5.95 -2.66 -13.29
CA SER A 281 -7.03 -3.60 -13.60
C SER A 281 -7.15 -3.86 -15.11
N GLU A 282 -7.80 -4.95 -15.49
CA GLU A 282 -8.01 -5.33 -16.90
C GLU A 282 -8.80 -4.24 -17.64
N GLU A 283 -9.82 -3.67 -17.00
CA GLU A 283 -10.66 -2.60 -17.52
C GLU A 283 -9.87 -1.30 -17.70
N LYS A 284 -9.03 -0.95 -16.71
CA LYS A 284 -8.19 0.24 -16.80
C LYS A 284 -7.17 0.11 -17.93
N ILE A 285 -6.57 -1.07 -18.10
CA ILE A 285 -5.64 -1.33 -19.21
C ILE A 285 -6.37 -1.16 -20.53
N ALA A 286 -7.53 -1.79 -20.70
CA ALA A 286 -8.33 -1.68 -21.92
C ALA A 286 -8.73 -0.22 -22.23
N GLY A 287 -9.17 0.54 -21.22
CA GLY A 287 -9.53 1.95 -21.41
C GLY A 287 -8.35 2.86 -21.78
N ILE A 288 -7.15 2.58 -21.25
CA ILE A 288 -5.93 3.29 -21.69
C ILE A 288 -5.58 2.95 -23.12
N MET A 289 -5.62 1.66 -23.49
CA MET A 289 -5.29 1.22 -24.83
C MET A 289 -6.29 1.78 -25.86
N ASP A 290 -7.59 1.78 -25.54
CA ASP A 290 -8.63 2.35 -26.39
C ASP A 290 -8.39 3.84 -26.67
N PHE A 291 -8.18 4.63 -25.62
CA PHE A 291 -7.88 6.05 -25.80
C PHE A 291 -6.59 6.28 -26.60
N LEU A 292 -5.50 5.60 -26.27
CA LEU A 292 -4.21 5.84 -26.92
C LEU A 292 -4.16 5.33 -28.36
N VAL A 293 -4.74 4.17 -28.65
CA VAL A 293 -4.69 3.56 -29.98
C VAL A 293 -5.80 4.12 -30.87
N ASN A 294 -7.05 4.06 -30.43
CA ASN A 294 -8.20 4.38 -31.28
C ASN A 294 -8.45 5.90 -31.36
N GLU A 295 -8.34 6.62 -30.24
CA GLU A 295 -8.64 8.07 -30.23
C GLU A 295 -7.41 8.94 -30.54
N MET A 296 -6.23 8.57 -30.03
CA MET A 296 -4.99 9.33 -30.23
C MET A 296 -4.15 8.82 -31.41
N GLY A 297 -4.48 7.67 -32.00
CA GLY A 297 -3.81 7.13 -33.18
C GLY A 297 -2.40 6.58 -32.94
N PHE A 298 -2.03 6.27 -31.69
CA PHE A 298 -0.73 5.64 -31.42
C PHE A 298 -0.72 4.18 -31.89
N GLU A 299 0.41 3.76 -32.46
CA GLU A 299 0.64 2.35 -32.74
C GLU A 299 0.70 1.53 -31.44
N SER A 300 -0.03 0.40 -31.39
CA SER A 300 -0.07 -0.45 -30.19
C SER A 300 1.31 -1.00 -29.81
N SER A 301 2.16 -1.35 -30.79
CA SER A 301 3.52 -1.85 -30.58
C SER A 301 4.44 -0.80 -29.92
N LEU A 302 4.22 0.49 -30.18
CA LEU A 302 4.95 1.58 -29.52
C LEU A 302 4.67 1.60 -28.02
N LEU A 303 3.43 1.27 -27.61
CA LEU A 303 3.04 1.19 -26.20
C LEU A 303 3.75 0.02 -25.49
N ALA A 304 3.99 -1.09 -26.19
CA ALA A 304 4.75 -2.23 -25.66
C ALA A 304 6.21 -1.84 -25.34
N ASN A 305 6.79 -0.96 -26.16
CA ASN A 305 8.13 -0.43 -25.97
C ASN A 305 8.21 0.71 -24.93
N GLN A 306 7.08 1.32 -24.56
CA GLN A 306 6.98 2.39 -23.56
C GLN A 306 5.91 2.11 -22.48
N PRO A 307 6.00 0.98 -21.76
CA PRO A 307 4.91 0.48 -20.90
C PRO A 307 4.61 1.35 -19.66
N PHE A 308 5.47 2.32 -19.34
CA PHE A 308 5.28 3.25 -18.21
C PHE A 308 4.01 4.11 -18.33
N VAL A 309 3.52 4.34 -19.55
CA VAL A 309 2.27 5.09 -19.79
C VAL A 309 1.07 4.35 -19.18
N LEU A 310 1.07 3.02 -19.17
CA LEU A 310 0.00 2.17 -18.65
C LEU A 310 -0.13 2.23 -17.12
N ALA A 311 0.89 2.77 -16.43
CA ALA A 311 0.86 3.04 -15.01
C ALA A 311 0.14 4.35 -14.65
N ARG A 312 -0.08 5.24 -15.62
CA ARG A 312 -0.65 6.56 -15.36
C ARG A 312 -2.17 6.46 -15.10
N SER A 313 -2.74 7.54 -14.57
CA SER A 313 -4.19 7.64 -14.40
C SER A 313 -4.81 7.95 -15.76
N LEU A 314 -5.85 7.19 -16.14
CA LEU A 314 -6.61 7.44 -17.36
C LEU A 314 -7.25 8.84 -17.29
N GLU A 315 -8.10 9.04 -16.29
CA GLU A 315 -8.89 10.26 -16.09
C GLU A 315 -8.09 11.50 -15.71
N LYS A 316 -7.10 11.34 -14.82
CA LYS A 316 -6.41 12.51 -14.24
C LYS A 316 -5.19 12.93 -15.05
N ARG A 317 -4.82 12.18 -16.09
CA ARG A 317 -3.54 12.40 -16.78
C ARG A 317 -3.56 12.04 -18.25
N ILE A 318 -3.92 10.81 -18.62
CA ILE A 318 -3.84 10.38 -20.02
C ILE A 318 -4.87 11.13 -20.87
N VAL A 319 -6.15 11.10 -20.51
CA VAL A 319 -7.20 11.76 -21.29
C VAL A 319 -7.01 13.29 -21.34
N PRO A 320 -6.84 14.00 -20.20
CA PRO A 320 -6.70 15.46 -20.24
C PRO A 320 -5.52 15.93 -21.08
N ARG A 321 -4.37 15.27 -20.96
CA ARG A 321 -3.15 15.66 -21.68
C ARG A 321 -3.20 15.25 -23.15
N GLY A 322 -3.84 14.13 -23.48
CA GLY A 322 -4.06 13.70 -24.86
C GLY A 322 -4.94 14.67 -25.62
N LEU A 323 -6.13 14.99 -25.07
CA LEU A 323 -7.06 15.94 -25.69
C LEU A 323 -6.46 17.34 -25.80
N PHE A 324 -5.77 17.80 -24.75
CA PHE A 324 -5.07 19.09 -24.81
C PHE A 324 -4.00 19.12 -25.91
N ALA A 325 -3.24 18.03 -26.08
CA ALA A 325 -2.23 17.95 -27.13
C ALA A 325 -2.84 17.92 -28.54
N GLN A 326 -4.01 17.30 -28.73
CA GLN A 326 -4.77 17.38 -29.99
C GLN A 326 -5.20 18.82 -30.30
N ASP A 327 -5.66 19.58 -29.31
CA ASP A 327 -5.99 21.01 -29.50
C ASP A 327 -4.76 21.84 -29.85
N LEU A 328 -3.60 21.55 -29.25
CA LEU A 328 -2.35 22.23 -29.62
C LEU A 328 -1.92 21.89 -31.05
N LEU A 329 -2.11 20.64 -31.50
CA LEU A 329 -1.86 20.24 -32.89
C LEU A 329 -2.80 20.96 -33.85
N SER A 330 -4.11 21.01 -33.55
CA SER A 330 -5.10 21.65 -34.43
C SER A 330 -4.90 23.17 -34.53
N LYS A 331 -4.42 23.81 -33.46
CA LYS A 331 -3.98 25.22 -33.45
C LYS A 331 -2.61 25.46 -34.10
N GLY A 332 -1.91 24.42 -34.56
CA GLY A 332 -0.58 24.51 -35.16
C GLY A 332 0.53 24.94 -34.19
N LEU A 333 0.28 24.87 -32.87
CA LEU A 333 1.23 25.28 -31.83
C LEU A 333 2.34 24.25 -31.63
N ILE A 334 2.04 22.97 -31.87
CA ILE A 334 3.02 21.87 -31.88
C ILE A 334 2.92 21.10 -33.20
N LYS A 335 4.03 20.47 -33.61
CA LYS A 335 4.08 19.61 -34.80
C LYS A 335 3.85 18.13 -34.48
N SER A 336 4.33 17.69 -33.32
CA SER A 336 4.19 16.33 -32.83
C SER A 336 4.48 16.27 -31.32
N PHE A 337 4.15 15.16 -30.69
CA PHE A 337 4.48 14.89 -29.29
C PHE A 337 4.84 13.41 -29.09
N GLY A 338 5.78 13.16 -28.17
CA GLY A 338 6.12 11.81 -27.74
C GLY A 338 5.32 11.38 -26.51
N LEU A 339 4.98 10.08 -26.42
CA LEU A 339 4.28 9.48 -25.27
C LEU A 339 4.90 9.86 -23.92
N SER A 340 6.22 9.71 -23.79
CA SER A 340 6.91 10.00 -22.53
C SER A 340 6.85 11.48 -22.14
N ALA A 341 7.08 12.39 -23.09
CA ALA A 341 7.03 13.82 -22.84
C ALA A 341 5.64 14.28 -22.40
N LEU A 342 4.60 13.67 -22.98
CA LEU A 342 3.21 14.03 -22.69
C LEU A 342 2.71 13.41 -21.37
N PHE A 343 2.91 12.11 -21.18
CA PHE A 343 2.25 11.37 -20.09
C PHE A 343 3.14 11.09 -18.86
N ASN A 344 4.45 11.02 -19.02
CA ASN A 344 5.37 10.65 -17.93
C ASN A 344 6.00 11.84 -17.20
N THR A 345 5.86 13.06 -17.72
CA THR A 345 6.37 14.30 -17.09
C THR A 345 5.53 14.71 -15.88
N SER A 346 6.14 15.38 -14.89
CA SER A 346 5.40 15.93 -13.75
C SER A 346 4.36 16.97 -14.18
N GLU A 347 3.52 17.41 -13.26
CA GLU A 347 2.54 18.47 -13.55
C GLU A 347 3.22 19.78 -13.91
N THR A 348 4.17 20.21 -13.10
CA THR A 348 5.00 21.41 -13.32
C THR A 348 5.70 21.37 -14.67
N VAL A 349 6.41 20.28 -14.98
CA VAL A 349 7.16 20.15 -16.24
C VAL A 349 6.21 20.11 -17.44
N PHE A 350 5.03 19.50 -17.30
CA PHE A 350 4.04 19.50 -18.37
C PHE A 350 3.53 20.90 -18.67
N VAL A 351 3.13 21.65 -17.64
CA VAL A 351 2.63 23.02 -17.76
C VAL A 351 3.72 23.93 -18.35
N GLU A 352 4.96 23.86 -17.85
CA GLU A 352 6.07 24.63 -18.40
C GLU A 352 6.26 24.37 -19.90
N ARG A 353 6.18 23.10 -20.30
CA ARG A 353 6.55 22.68 -21.66
C ARG A 353 5.44 22.87 -22.70
N PHE A 354 4.18 22.73 -22.30
CA PHE A 354 3.03 22.76 -23.21
C PHE A 354 2.10 23.96 -23.00
N VAL A 355 2.26 24.72 -21.90
CA VAL A 355 1.45 25.92 -21.60
C VAL A 355 2.36 27.15 -21.57
N ASN A 356 3.29 27.24 -20.62
CA ASN A 356 4.06 28.46 -20.38
C ASN A 356 5.09 28.79 -21.47
N ARG A 357 5.44 27.80 -22.30
CA ARG A 357 6.28 28.01 -23.49
C ARG A 357 5.69 29.06 -24.45
N TYR A 358 4.37 29.21 -24.48
CA TYR A 358 3.68 30.19 -25.30
C TYR A 358 3.29 31.36 -24.40
N GLU A 359 4.26 32.21 -24.06
CA GLU A 359 4.11 33.27 -23.04
C GLU A 359 2.87 34.14 -23.26
N ASP A 360 2.60 34.51 -24.50
CA ASP A 360 1.44 35.31 -24.93
C ASP A 360 0.10 34.60 -24.77
N LYS A 361 0.09 33.25 -24.78
CA LYS A 361 -1.11 32.41 -24.73
C LYS A 361 -1.22 31.57 -23.45
N ALA A 362 -0.29 31.73 -22.52
CA ALA A 362 -0.17 30.87 -21.35
C ALA A 362 -1.46 30.83 -20.51
N ALA A 363 -2.13 31.98 -20.31
CA ALA A 363 -3.38 32.06 -19.56
C ALA A 363 -4.53 31.31 -20.24
N GLU A 364 -4.68 31.48 -21.56
CA GLU A 364 -5.69 30.77 -22.37
C GLU A 364 -5.43 29.26 -22.36
N LEU A 365 -4.20 28.85 -22.62
CA LEU A 365 -3.81 27.44 -22.66
C LEU A 365 -3.95 26.76 -21.29
N LEU A 366 -3.68 27.48 -20.20
CA LEU A 366 -3.91 26.97 -18.85
C LEU A 366 -5.40 26.75 -18.58
N SER A 367 -6.25 27.68 -19.02
CA SER A 367 -7.70 27.54 -18.92
C SER A 367 -8.21 26.34 -19.72
N LEU A 368 -7.76 26.22 -20.98
CA LEU A 368 -8.09 25.10 -21.84
C LEU A 368 -7.65 23.76 -21.23
N TYR A 369 -6.44 23.68 -20.67
CA TYR A 369 -5.98 22.47 -20.01
C TYR A 369 -6.82 22.10 -18.77
N LYS A 370 -7.21 23.10 -17.95
CA LYS A 370 -8.13 22.89 -16.82
C LYS A 370 -9.50 22.40 -17.27
N GLU A 371 -10.01 22.89 -18.41
CA GLU A 371 -11.25 22.39 -19.01
C GLU A 371 -11.14 20.89 -19.33
N LYS A 372 -10.05 20.46 -19.98
CA LYS A 372 -9.84 19.02 -20.29
C LYS A 372 -9.73 18.16 -19.04
N MET A 373 -9.12 18.68 -17.98
CA MET A 373 -9.08 18.00 -16.68
C MET A 373 -10.48 17.78 -16.11
N ASN A 374 -11.37 18.76 -16.22
CA ASN A 374 -12.75 18.66 -15.74
C ASN A 374 -13.59 17.70 -16.58
N LEU A 375 -13.45 17.74 -17.92
CA LEU A 375 -14.14 16.85 -18.84
C LEU A 375 -13.80 15.37 -18.59
N ALA A 376 -12.53 15.06 -18.34
CA ALA A 376 -12.12 13.67 -18.09
C ALA A 376 -12.66 13.11 -16.77
N VAL A 377 -12.86 13.96 -15.76
CA VAL A 377 -13.40 13.58 -14.45
C VAL A 377 -14.93 13.42 -14.48
N GLY A 378 -15.63 14.20 -15.32
CA GLY A 378 -17.09 14.17 -15.45
C GLY A 378 -17.63 13.29 -16.59
N GLY A 379 -16.79 12.84 -17.52
CA GLY A 379 -17.20 12.22 -18.78
C GLY A 379 -17.11 10.68 -18.84
N LYS A 380 -17.15 10.16 -20.09
CA LYS A 380 -17.17 8.72 -20.41
C LYS A 380 -15.98 7.91 -19.89
N TYR A 381 -14.89 8.57 -19.48
CA TYR A 381 -13.67 7.93 -19.02
C TYR A 381 -13.62 7.70 -17.50
N ARG A 382 -14.69 8.04 -16.78
CA ARG A 382 -14.82 7.82 -15.33
C ARG A 382 -14.85 6.31 -15.04
N SER A 383 -13.69 5.74 -14.79
CA SER A 383 -13.53 4.48 -14.09
C SER A 383 -13.96 4.66 -12.63
N GLY A 384 -14.98 3.92 -12.19
CA GLY A 384 -15.52 3.98 -10.82
C GLY A 384 -14.56 3.49 -9.72
N TYR A 385 -13.25 3.54 -9.93
CA TYR A 385 -12.27 2.81 -9.13
C TYR A 385 -11.08 3.71 -8.75
N SER A 386 -11.13 4.25 -7.53
CA SER A 386 -10.06 5.01 -6.87
C SER A 386 -9.09 4.11 -6.12
#